data_AF-A0A0D6PDI4-F1
#
_entry.id   AF-A0A0D6PDI4-F1
#
_cell.length_a   1.000
_cell.length_b   1.000
_cell.length_c   1.000
_cell.angle_alpha   90.00
_cell.angle_beta   90.00
_cell.angle_gamma   90.00
#
_symmetry.space_group_name_H-M   'P 1'
#
loop_
_entity.id
_entity.type
_entity.pdbx_description
1 polymer ?
#
loop_
_entity_poly.entity_id
_entity_poly.type
_entity_poly.pdbx_seq_one_letter_code
_entity_poly.pdbx_strand_id
1 'polypeptide(L)'
;MTESPAPGNPIPPPQAKLRRQRFQIVWLVPILAAIIAGYLGYRTIMERGPLLTLVFTNADGLQAGQTQLKYKAVALGTVESIDLAKDNSHVIVKVRMNDVGRRFLNSNARFWVVRPRLNFSDFSGFETIVSGAYITVDPGKPGGHYESHFTGLEQPPGVRSDEPGRTYTLTAYKLGSISSGSPIFYRDVAVGEVLGYDIGSGLGPIKISIFIRAPFDNLVRNGSRFWNSSGIAFGIKGGVLQLQLQSIQALFAGGITFSLPPSARNEAASPDGAHFRLYASQQQAESAAFDTQIQAVSYVTTNVSGLTPGAPVTAMGIEVGDVTGVDLMVDPKQGTAKIKISMQLQPQRILNLDKAWNVPDAVSLFQKFVNNGMRVEIGTANYVTGQKEINLVVVPKALPAKVVQQGKVIILPFQKSGLDETLANAAEITAKINKLPFQELGKNLNKLLLTANGALGGPQTQLLIKQLTTTLQTADTTLQTLDRGFGQDSNFQRSLQQILSQTNSTLLSLQALTTYLNQHPQSLIFGRSGR
;
A
#
# COMPACT_ATOMS: atom_id res chain seq x y z
N MET A 1 124.78 -48.73 69.41
CA MET A 1 124.62 -50.19 69.62
C MET A 1 123.41 -50.61 68.82
N THR A 2 123.69 -51.20 67.65
CA THR A 2 123.34 -52.59 67.25
C THR A 2 122.02 -52.57 66.47
N GLU A 3 121.87 -53.07 65.26
CA GLU A 3 122.69 -53.90 64.37
C GLU A 3 122.04 -53.83 62.98
N SER A 4 122.80 -54.03 61.90
CA SER A 4 122.28 -54.18 60.53
C SER A 4 121.67 -55.60 60.36
N PRO A 5 120.77 -55.83 59.37
CA PRO A 5 121.27 -56.25 58.06
C PRO A 5 120.51 -55.66 56.85
N ALA A 6 121.21 -55.63 55.72
CA ALA A 6 120.74 -55.29 54.37
C ALA A 6 120.31 -56.56 53.57
N PRO A 7 119.98 -56.49 52.27
CA PRO A 7 118.81 -55.86 51.66
C PRO A 7 117.99 -56.88 50.81
N GLY A 8 116.67 -56.67 50.68
CA GLY A 8 115.80 -57.45 49.77
C GLY A 8 115.40 -56.66 48.53
N ASN A 9 115.66 -57.22 47.34
CA ASN A 9 115.35 -56.62 46.03
C ASN A 9 113.86 -56.23 45.85
N PRO A 10 113.56 -55.15 45.09
CA PRO A 10 112.20 -54.62 44.94
C PRO A 10 111.32 -55.51 44.06
N ILE A 11 110.14 -55.86 44.57
CA ILE A 11 109.06 -56.55 43.84
C ILE A 11 108.39 -55.52 42.92
N PRO A 12 108.24 -55.78 41.60
CA PRO A 12 107.52 -54.88 40.71
C PRO A 12 106.02 -54.84 41.08
N PRO A 13 105.37 -53.66 41.06
CA PRO A 13 103.97 -53.56 41.46
C PRO A 13 103.08 -54.35 40.49
N PRO A 14 102.03 -55.03 40.98
CA PRO A 14 101.11 -55.78 40.13
C PRO A 14 100.40 -54.84 39.15
N GLN A 15 100.55 -55.12 37.85
CA GLN A 15 99.82 -54.42 36.80
C GLN A 15 98.32 -54.67 36.96
N ALA A 16 97.58 -53.63 37.34
CA ALA A 16 96.13 -53.66 37.45
C ALA A 16 95.50 -53.85 36.07
N LYS A 17 94.85 -55.00 35.86
CA LYS A 17 93.97 -55.20 34.69
C LYS A 17 92.74 -54.30 34.85
N LEU A 18 92.71 -53.20 34.11
CA LEU A 18 91.53 -52.33 33.97
C LEU A 18 90.38 -53.13 33.36
N ARG A 19 89.46 -53.58 34.21
CA ARG A 19 88.18 -54.15 33.83
C ARG A 19 87.40 -53.09 33.05
N ARG A 20 87.21 -53.29 31.74
CA ARG A 20 86.39 -52.42 30.87
C ARG A 20 85.07 -52.10 31.58
N GLN A 21 84.83 -50.82 31.83
CA GLN A 21 83.58 -50.33 32.41
C GLN A 21 82.42 -50.82 31.55
N ARG A 22 81.58 -51.69 32.14
CA ARG A 22 80.23 -51.91 31.63
C ARG A 22 79.51 -50.58 31.79
N PHE A 23 79.07 -49.97 30.69
CA PHE A 23 78.18 -48.81 30.71
C PHE A 23 77.08 -49.07 31.76
N GLN A 24 77.06 -48.26 32.80
CA GLN A 24 76.12 -48.46 33.90
C GLN A 24 74.70 -48.23 33.36
N ILE A 25 73.83 -49.21 33.54
CA ILE A 25 72.39 -49.18 33.21
C ILE A 25 71.69 -47.92 33.76
N VAL A 26 72.28 -47.25 34.75
CA VAL A 26 71.84 -45.96 35.31
C VAL A 26 71.62 -44.88 34.23
N TRP A 27 72.37 -44.88 33.12
CA TRP A 27 72.21 -43.91 32.02
C TRP A 27 71.06 -44.20 31.05
N LEU A 28 70.40 -45.36 31.15
CA LEU A 28 69.20 -45.65 30.34
C LEU A 28 68.01 -44.78 30.75
N VAL A 29 67.88 -44.46 32.04
CA VAL A 29 66.72 -43.70 32.56
C VAL A 29 66.68 -42.26 32.02
N PRO A 30 67.78 -41.46 32.03
CA PRO A 30 67.79 -40.12 31.44
C PRO A 30 67.56 -40.11 29.92
N ILE A 31 68.13 -41.08 29.19
CA ILE A 31 67.94 -41.18 27.73
C ILE A 31 66.49 -41.53 27.41
N LEU A 32 65.90 -42.48 28.13
CA LEU A 32 64.49 -42.86 27.95
C LEU A 32 63.58 -41.67 28.27
N ALA A 33 63.85 -40.92 29.35
CA ALA A 33 63.12 -39.71 29.70
C ALA A 33 63.24 -38.63 28.60
N ALA A 34 64.43 -38.43 28.03
CA ALA A 34 64.64 -37.50 26.93
C ALA A 34 63.89 -37.90 25.65
N ILE A 35 63.84 -39.21 25.33
CA ILE A 35 63.06 -39.73 24.20
C ILE A 35 61.56 -39.52 24.43
N ILE A 36 61.06 -39.80 25.63
CA ILE A 36 59.64 -39.58 25.98
C ILE A 36 59.31 -38.09 25.93
N ALA A 37 60.16 -37.21 26.47
CA ALA A 37 59.98 -35.77 26.41
C ALA A 37 60.03 -35.25 24.97
N GLY A 38 60.96 -35.74 24.15
CA GLY A 38 61.04 -35.44 22.73
C GLY A 38 59.80 -35.92 21.96
N TYR A 39 59.31 -37.12 22.26
CA TYR A 39 58.09 -37.67 21.68
C TYR A 39 56.84 -36.87 22.10
N LEU A 40 56.70 -36.52 23.37
CA LEU A 40 55.60 -35.68 23.88
C LEU A 40 55.65 -34.27 23.27
N GLY A 41 56.84 -33.68 23.15
CA GLY A 41 57.03 -32.39 22.50
C GLY A 41 56.67 -32.43 21.02
N TYR A 42 57.17 -33.44 20.30
CA TYR A 42 56.83 -33.69 18.90
C TYR A 42 55.33 -33.88 18.71
N ARG A 43 54.71 -34.75 19.51
CA ARG A 43 53.27 -35.02 19.51
C ARG A 43 52.47 -33.74 19.79
N THR A 44 52.86 -32.96 20.79
CA THR A 44 52.20 -31.68 21.14
C THR A 44 52.31 -30.63 20.03
N ILE A 45 53.36 -30.67 19.21
CA ILE A 45 53.53 -29.74 18.08
C ILE A 45 52.76 -30.25 16.84
N MET A 46 52.80 -31.56 16.58
CA MET A 46 52.08 -32.19 15.46
C MET A 46 50.57 -32.20 15.63
N GLU A 47 50.07 -32.32 16.87
CA GLU A 47 48.64 -32.32 17.18
C GLU A 47 48.04 -30.89 17.24
N ARG A 48 48.86 -29.83 17.09
CA ARG A 48 48.34 -28.46 16.94
C ARG A 48 47.73 -28.31 15.55
N GLY A 49 46.44 -28.04 15.50
CA GLY A 49 45.78 -27.76 14.22
C GLY A 49 46.29 -26.47 13.55
N PRO A 50 45.90 -26.25 12.29
CA PRO A 50 46.42 -25.17 11.48
C PRO A 50 46.08 -23.80 12.07
N LEU A 51 46.96 -22.82 11.83
CA LEU A 51 46.73 -21.43 12.21
C LEU A 51 45.96 -20.72 11.09
N LEU A 52 44.86 -20.10 11.46
CA LEU A 52 44.02 -19.26 10.61
C LEU A 52 44.29 -17.79 10.95
N THR A 53 44.57 -16.97 9.95
CA THR A 53 44.76 -15.53 10.07
C THR A 53 43.52 -14.81 9.53
N LEU A 54 42.84 -14.04 10.37
CA LEU A 54 41.68 -13.23 10.01
C LEU A 54 42.02 -11.75 10.11
N VAL A 55 41.65 -10.97 9.11
CA VAL A 55 41.81 -9.51 9.10
C VAL A 55 40.45 -8.85 9.31
N PHE A 56 40.31 -8.04 10.35
CA PHE A 56 39.11 -7.26 10.68
C PHE A 56 39.42 -5.77 10.81
N THR A 57 38.43 -4.91 10.70
CA THR A 57 38.61 -3.45 10.90
C THR A 57 38.83 -3.12 12.38
N ASN A 58 38.15 -3.86 13.27
CA ASN A 58 38.29 -3.75 14.72
C ASN A 58 38.25 -5.14 15.37
N ALA A 59 38.57 -5.21 16.67
CA ALA A 59 38.48 -6.45 17.46
C ALA A 59 37.46 -6.34 18.61
N ASP A 60 36.44 -5.51 18.44
CA ASP A 60 35.44 -5.26 19.49
C ASP A 60 34.75 -6.56 19.92
N GLY A 61 34.86 -6.89 21.21
CA GLY A 61 34.28 -8.08 21.82
C GLY A 61 35.09 -9.37 21.65
N LEU A 62 36.20 -9.34 20.90
CA LEU A 62 37.11 -10.49 20.75
C LEU A 62 38.17 -10.49 21.86
N GLN A 63 38.48 -11.67 22.39
CA GLN A 63 39.49 -11.86 23.44
C GLN A 63 40.38 -13.06 23.12
N ALA A 64 41.70 -12.85 23.20
CA ALA A 64 42.68 -13.91 23.04
C ALA A 64 42.55 -14.97 24.14
N GLY A 65 42.63 -16.24 23.76
CA GLY A 65 42.48 -17.40 24.63
C GLY A 65 41.04 -17.75 25.02
N GLN A 66 40.08 -16.83 24.84
CA GLN A 66 38.68 -17.04 25.25
C GLN A 66 37.72 -17.13 24.06
N THR A 67 37.86 -16.26 23.07
CA THR A 67 36.94 -16.24 21.94
C THR A 67 37.11 -17.48 21.08
N GLN A 68 36.01 -18.16 20.80
CA GLN A 68 35.99 -19.37 19.98
C GLN A 68 35.55 -19.07 18.55
N LEU A 69 36.09 -19.84 17.61
CA LEU A 69 35.53 -19.97 16.27
C LEU A 69 34.57 -21.15 16.25
N LYS A 70 33.30 -20.90 15.93
CA LYS A 70 32.23 -21.90 15.96
C LYS A 70 31.55 -22.04 14.60
N TYR A 71 30.99 -23.21 14.34
CA TYR A 71 30.05 -23.44 13.24
C TYR A 71 28.91 -24.30 13.76
N LYS A 72 27.65 -23.83 13.58
CA LYS A 72 26.46 -24.53 14.11
C LYS A 72 26.61 -24.91 15.60
N ALA A 73 27.08 -23.95 16.41
CA ALA A 73 27.39 -24.11 17.84
C ALA A 73 28.54 -25.08 18.20
N VAL A 74 29.23 -25.67 17.21
CA VAL A 74 30.39 -26.55 17.43
C VAL A 74 31.68 -25.75 17.36
N ALA A 75 32.55 -25.87 18.37
CA ALA A 75 33.85 -25.21 18.39
C ALA A 75 34.82 -25.85 17.38
N LEU A 76 35.35 -25.02 16.48
CA LEU A 76 36.30 -25.38 15.43
C LEU A 76 37.70 -24.82 15.71
N GLY A 77 37.83 -23.84 16.59
CA GLY A 77 39.10 -23.22 16.96
C GLY A 77 38.95 -22.20 18.09
N THR A 78 40.09 -21.69 18.58
CA THR A 78 40.15 -20.65 19.61
C THR A 78 41.09 -19.54 19.17
N VAL A 79 40.72 -18.28 19.43
CA VAL A 79 41.58 -17.13 19.16
C VAL A 79 42.84 -17.24 20.02
N GLU A 80 44.00 -17.26 19.38
CA GLU A 80 45.31 -17.37 20.01
C GLU A 80 45.91 -15.98 20.30
N SER A 81 45.82 -15.06 19.34
CA SER A 81 46.27 -13.67 19.51
C SER A 81 45.46 -12.69 18.69
N ILE A 82 45.50 -11.42 19.12
CA ILE A 82 44.90 -10.27 18.45
C ILE A 82 46.00 -9.21 18.37
N ASP A 83 46.47 -8.94 17.16
CA ASP A 83 47.59 -8.04 16.88
C ASP A 83 47.09 -6.85 16.05
N LEU A 84 47.48 -5.62 16.39
CA LEU A 84 47.22 -4.47 15.52
C LEU A 84 48.22 -4.47 14.35
N ALA A 85 47.75 -4.20 13.14
CA ALA A 85 48.63 -4.09 11.98
C ALA A 85 49.64 -2.95 12.16
N LYS A 86 50.82 -3.05 11.50
CA LYS A 86 51.91 -2.08 11.66
C LYS A 86 51.53 -0.65 11.27
N ASP A 87 50.53 -0.50 10.39
CA ASP A 87 49.98 0.77 9.92
C ASP A 87 48.78 1.25 10.75
N ASN A 88 48.40 0.51 11.78
CA ASN A 88 47.24 0.73 12.65
C ASN A 88 45.88 0.75 11.90
N SER A 89 45.80 0.27 10.66
CA SER A 89 44.58 0.37 9.85
C SER A 89 43.58 -0.76 10.07
N HIS A 90 44.05 -1.91 10.56
CA HIS A 90 43.25 -3.12 10.76
C HIS A 90 43.82 -4.00 11.88
N VAL A 91 43.02 -4.96 12.34
CA VAL A 91 43.39 -5.93 13.36
C VAL A 91 43.57 -7.32 12.74
N ILE A 92 44.64 -7.99 13.13
CA ILE A 92 45.01 -9.33 12.70
C ILE A 92 44.71 -10.30 13.85
N VAL A 93 43.73 -11.17 13.64
CA VAL A 93 43.29 -12.16 14.62
C VAL A 93 43.80 -13.53 14.19
N LYS A 94 44.64 -14.17 15.03
CA LYS A 94 45.15 -15.52 14.78
C LYS A 94 44.30 -16.51 15.55
N VAL A 95 43.71 -17.49 14.84
CA VAL A 95 42.85 -18.53 15.40
C VAL A 95 43.54 -19.87 15.24
N ARG A 96 43.69 -20.60 16.35
CA ARG A 96 44.17 -21.97 16.34
C ARG A 96 43.00 -22.91 16.06
N MET A 97 43.00 -23.55 14.90
CA MET A 97 41.94 -24.50 14.52
C MET A 97 42.19 -25.87 15.14
N ASN A 98 41.14 -26.66 15.34
CA ASN A 98 41.24 -28.09 15.65
C ASN A 98 41.21 -28.94 14.35
N ASP A 99 41.30 -30.26 14.48
CA ASP A 99 41.31 -31.18 13.33
C ASP A 99 40.03 -31.11 12.47
N VAL A 100 38.88 -30.83 13.10
CA VAL A 100 37.60 -30.66 12.40
C VAL A 100 37.60 -29.34 11.62
N GLY A 101 38.09 -28.27 12.24
CA GLY A 101 38.18 -26.92 11.69
C GLY A 101 39.05 -26.82 10.43
N ARG A 102 40.05 -27.71 10.28
CA ARG A 102 40.90 -27.77 9.07
C ARG A 102 40.09 -27.89 7.76
N ARG A 103 38.92 -28.54 7.79
CA ARG A 103 38.05 -28.72 6.60
C ARG A 103 37.36 -27.44 6.14
N PHE A 104 37.32 -26.41 6.99
CA PHE A 104 36.69 -25.12 6.71
C PHE A 104 37.69 -24.09 6.15
N LEU A 105 38.98 -24.43 6.10
CA LEU A 105 40.05 -23.58 5.57
C LEU A 105 40.14 -23.73 4.05
N ASN A 106 39.16 -23.16 3.36
CA ASN A 106 39.11 -23.15 1.90
C ASN A 106 38.78 -21.75 1.37
N SER A 107 39.17 -21.45 0.14
CA SER A 107 39.02 -20.11 -0.46
C SER A 107 37.59 -19.62 -0.68
N ASN A 108 36.57 -20.47 -0.54
CA ASN A 108 35.16 -20.07 -0.56
C ASN A 108 34.63 -19.73 0.85
N ALA A 109 35.43 -19.95 1.90
CA ALA A 109 35.01 -19.73 3.27
C ALA A 109 34.93 -18.24 3.60
N ARG A 110 33.88 -17.87 4.34
CA ARG A 110 33.64 -16.50 4.80
C ARG A 110 33.51 -16.49 6.30
N PHE A 111 34.25 -15.62 6.97
CA PHE A 111 34.29 -15.53 8.43
C PHE A 111 33.73 -14.19 8.88
N TRP A 112 33.01 -14.16 10.00
CA TRP A 112 32.52 -12.92 10.61
C TRP A 112 32.39 -13.03 12.12
N VAL A 113 32.35 -11.88 12.79
CA VAL A 113 32.14 -11.79 14.23
C VAL A 113 30.65 -11.73 14.54
N VAL A 114 30.15 -12.67 15.35
CA VAL A 114 28.81 -12.61 15.93
C VAL A 114 28.90 -11.90 17.27
N ARG A 115 28.29 -10.72 17.34
CA ARG A 115 28.21 -9.89 18.55
C ARG A 115 26.79 -10.01 19.16
N PRO A 116 26.65 -10.00 20.49
CA PRO A 116 25.33 -9.97 21.12
C PRO A 116 24.58 -8.71 20.69
N ARG A 117 23.40 -8.87 20.10
CA ARG A 117 22.48 -7.77 19.79
C ARG A 117 21.33 -7.79 20.78
N LEU A 118 21.04 -6.64 21.38
CA LEU A 118 19.85 -6.45 22.20
C LEU A 118 18.65 -6.21 21.27
N ASN A 119 18.05 -7.29 20.78
CA ASN A 119 16.77 -7.22 20.07
C ASN A 119 15.66 -7.59 21.05
N PHE A 120 14.78 -6.63 21.38
CA PHE A 120 13.62 -6.82 22.26
C PHE A 120 12.59 -7.85 21.72
N SER A 121 12.75 -8.34 20.50
CA SER A 121 11.84 -9.26 19.81
C SER A 121 12.28 -10.72 19.82
N ASP A 122 13.52 -11.02 20.21
CA ASP A 122 14.09 -12.37 20.10
C ASP A 122 14.58 -12.86 21.47
N PHE A 123 13.70 -13.57 22.19
CA PHE A 123 14.01 -14.15 23.50
C PHE A 123 15.07 -15.28 23.44
N SER A 124 15.67 -15.52 22.28
CA SER A 124 16.71 -16.54 22.02
C SER A 124 18.14 -16.04 22.27
N GLY A 125 18.38 -14.72 22.42
CA GLY A 125 19.71 -14.12 22.49
C GLY A 125 20.45 -14.19 23.84
N PHE A 126 19.83 -14.71 24.91
CA PHE A 126 20.39 -14.66 26.27
C PHE A 126 21.70 -15.45 26.44
N GLU A 127 21.95 -16.47 25.61
CA GLU A 127 23.21 -17.23 25.66
C GLU A 127 24.44 -16.38 25.28
N THR A 128 24.28 -15.37 24.41
CA THR A 128 25.40 -14.53 23.93
C THR A 128 25.74 -13.41 24.92
N ILE A 129 24.79 -13.02 25.77
CA ILE A 129 25.02 -12.03 26.85
C ILE A 129 26.00 -12.61 27.89
N VAL A 130 25.98 -13.93 28.11
CA VAL A 130 26.86 -14.63 29.06
C VAL A 130 28.16 -15.13 28.40
N SER A 131 28.12 -15.49 27.11
CA SER A 131 29.25 -16.15 26.42
C SER A 131 30.21 -15.21 25.69
N GLY A 132 29.86 -13.93 25.52
CA GLY A 132 30.66 -12.96 24.75
C GLY A 132 30.58 -13.15 23.22
N ALA A 133 31.27 -12.30 22.47
CA ALA A 133 31.31 -12.40 21.02
C ALA A 133 32.11 -13.64 20.57
N TYR A 134 31.70 -14.24 19.44
CA TYR A 134 32.38 -15.38 18.84
C TYR A 134 32.56 -15.20 17.34
N ILE A 135 33.52 -15.91 16.76
CA ILE A 135 33.75 -15.91 15.31
C ILE A 135 32.97 -17.10 14.73
N THR A 136 32.30 -16.91 13.60
CA THR A 136 31.67 -18.01 12.86
C THR A 136 32.17 -18.07 11.43
N VAL A 137 31.87 -19.19 10.77
CA VAL A 137 32.28 -19.46 9.39
C VAL A 137 31.09 -19.92 8.55
N ASP A 138 31.04 -19.49 7.30
CA ASP A 138 30.31 -20.14 6.23
C ASP A 138 31.35 -20.84 5.34
N PRO A 139 31.35 -22.18 5.21
CA PRO A 139 32.35 -22.92 4.44
C PRO A 139 32.31 -22.67 2.94
N GLY A 140 31.27 -22.00 2.42
CA GLY A 140 31.13 -21.78 0.98
C GLY A 140 30.67 -23.02 0.22
N LYS A 141 30.58 -22.91 -1.11
CA LYS A 141 30.33 -24.07 -1.98
C LYS A 141 31.56 -25.01 -1.99
N PRO A 142 31.37 -26.34 -2.11
CA PRO A 142 32.48 -27.28 -2.25
C PRO A 142 33.39 -26.94 -3.44
N GLY A 143 34.68 -27.27 -3.33
CA GLY A 143 35.66 -27.12 -4.43
C GLY A 143 36.67 -25.98 -4.28
N GLY A 144 36.71 -25.29 -3.14
CA GLY A 144 37.76 -24.32 -2.82
C GLY A 144 39.12 -24.98 -2.56
N HIS A 145 40.21 -24.25 -2.82
CA HIS A 145 41.56 -24.67 -2.47
C HIS A 145 41.89 -24.28 -1.03
N TYR A 146 42.87 -24.94 -0.42
CA TYR A 146 43.27 -24.64 0.96
C TYR A 146 43.74 -23.18 1.08
N GLU A 147 43.15 -22.46 2.02
CA GLU A 147 43.50 -21.07 2.32
C GLU A 147 43.39 -20.85 3.84
N SER A 148 44.33 -20.10 4.41
CA SER A 148 44.44 -19.86 5.85
C SER A 148 44.51 -18.37 6.20
N HIS A 149 44.37 -17.49 5.21
CA HIS A 149 44.37 -16.04 5.37
C HIS A 149 43.08 -15.50 4.78
N PHE A 150 42.26 -14.83 5.59
CA PHE A 150 40.97 -14.33 5.14
C PHE A 150 40.72 -12.93 5.65
N THR A 151 40.01 -12.15 4.85
CA THR A 151 39.36 -10.92 5.31
C THR A 151 38.05 -11.29 5.98
N GLY A 152 37.91 -10.95 7.25
CA GLY A 152 36.69 -11.14 8.00
C GLY A 152 35.63 -10.11 7.61
N LEU A 153 34.39 -10.55 7.51
CA LEU A 153 33.24 -9.69 7.25
C LEU A 153 32.77 -9.06 8.56
N GLU A 154 32.40 -7.77 8.51
CA GLU A 154 31.86 -7.05 9.68
C GLU A 154 30.41 -7.42 10.00
N GLN A 155 29.69 -7.91 9.00
CA GLN A 155 28.29 -8.34 9.07
C GLN A 155 28.15 -9.75 8.53
N PRO A 156 27.18 -10.55 9.02
CA PRO A 156 26.90 -11.84 8.45
C PRO A 156 26.65 -11.71 6.94
N PRO A 157 27.15 -12.65 6.11
CA PRO A 157 26.84 -12.65 4.70
C PRO A 157 25.32 -12.81 4.53
N GLY A 158 24.70 -11.98 3.69
CA GLY A 158 23.25 -11.99 3.53
C GLY A 158 22.68 -13.33 3.03
N VAL A 159 23.46 -14.12 2.29
CA VAL A 159 23.10 -15.51 1.96
C VAL A 159 24.21 -16.41 2.45
N ARG A 160 23.87 -17.34 3.35
CA ARG A 160 24.79 -18.37 3.83
C ARG A 160 24.68 -19.62 2.96
N SER A 161 25.80 -20.29 2.71
CA SER A 161 25.83 -21.50 1.86
C SER A 161 25.09 -22.68 2.49
N ASP A 162 24.84 -22.64 3.80
CA ASP A 162 24.09 -23.67 4.54
C ASP A 162 22.59 -23.40 4.64
N GLU A 163 22.11 -22.29 4.08
CA GLU A 163 20.69 -21.96 4.00
C GLU A 163 20.20 -22.14 2.55
N PRO A 164 19.48 -23.24 2.24
CA PRO A 164 18.89 -23.40 0.91
C PRO A 164 17.78 -22.35 0.69
N GLY A 165 17.69 -21.85 -0.54
CA GLY A 165 16.70 -20.85 -0.93
C GLY A 165 17.03 -20.23 -2.28
N ARG A 166 16.34 -19.15 -2.63
CA ARG A 166 16.59 -18.38 -3.85
C ARG A 166 16.71 -16.90 -3.54
N THR A 167 17.47 -16.24 -4.38
CA THR A 167 17.71 -14.81 -4.37
C THR A 167 16.86 -14.15 -5.44
N TYR A 168 16.30 -12.98 -5.16
CA TYR A 168 15.55 -12.20 -6.14
C TYR A 168 15.98 -10.73 -6.06
N THR A 169 15.74 -10.00 -7.15
CA THR A 169 16.02 -8.56 -7.21
C THR A 169 14.71 -7.79 -7.32
N LEU A 170 14.40 -6.97 -6.33
CA LEU A 170 13.26 -6.06 -6.35
C LEU A 170 13.68 -4.67 -6.84
N THR A 171 12.79 -3.99 -7.53
CA THR A 171 13.03 -2.64 -8.06
C THR A 171 12.01 -1.66 -7.50
N ALA A 172 12.48 -0.53 -6.94
CA ALA A 172 11.63 0.54 -6.40
C ALA A 172 12.23 1.93 -6.64
N TYR A 173 11.41 2.98 -6.61
CA TYR A 173 11.86 4.38 -6.68
C TYR A 173 12.13 5.01 -5.31
N LYS A 174 11.67 4.37 -4.23
CA LYS A 174 11.86 4.80 -2.85
C LYS A 174 12.10 3.55 -1.99
N LEU A 175 13.09 3.62 -1.09
CA LEU A 175 13.42 2.52 -0.18
C LEU A 175 12.41 2.40 0.97
N GLY A 176 11.87 3.53 1.45
CA GLY A 176 10.99 3.55 2.62
C GLY A 176 11.74 3.11 3.88
N SER A 177 11.09 2.35 4.76
CA SER A 177 11.68 1.82 5.99
C SER A 177 12.41 0.47 5.82
N ILE A 178 12.82 0.12 4.60
CA ILE A 178 13.48 -1.15 4.30
C ILE A 178 14.99 -1.00 4.48
N SER A 179 15.60 -1.91 5.24
CA SER A 179 17.05 -1.99 5.46
C SER A 179 17.57 -3.41 5.19
N SER A 180 18.90 -3.58 5.12
CA SER A 180 19.50 -4.91 5.18
C SER A 180 19.07 -5.62 6.48
N GLY A 181 18.67 -6.89 6.37
CA GLY A 181 18.07 -7.67 7.45
C GLY A 181 16.57 -7.47 7.65
N SER A 182 15.89 -6.57 6.91
CA SER A 182 14.44 -6.45 7.02
C SER A 182 13.75 -7.76 6.64
N PRO A 183 12.77 -8.22 7.41
CA PRO A 183 12.10 -9.49 7.17
C PRO A 183 11.21 -9.46 5.91
N ILE A 184 11.12 -10.61 5.26
CA ILE A 184 10.22 -10.85 4.13
C ILE A 184 9.11 -11.78 4.57
N PHE A 185 7.87 -11.33 4.40
CA PHE A 185 6.68 -12.05 4.84
C PHE A 185 5.92 -12.69 3.68
N TYR A 186 5.40 -13.88 3.93
CA TYR A 186 4.36 -14.51 3.14
C TYR A 186 3.26 -14.97 4.08
N ARG A 187 2.04 -14.44 3.90
CA ARG A 187 0.90 -14.70 4.81
C ARG A 187 1.30 -14.53 6.28
N ASP A 188 1.95 -13.41 6.59
CA ASP A 188 2.40 -13.00 7.93
C ASP A 188 3.50 -13.88 8.56
N VAL A 189 4.04 -14.85 7.82
CA VAL A 189 5.18 -15.68 8.24
C VAL A 189 6.47 -15.11 7.67
N ALA A 190 7.51 -14.92 8.50
CA ALA A 190 8.83 -14.46 8.06
C ALA A 190 9.60 -15.57 7.32
N VAL A 191 9.60 -15.50 5.98
CA VAL A 191 10.14 -16.53 5.09
C VAL A 191 11.49 -16.18 4.49
N GLY A 192 11.97 -14.94 4.67
CA GLY A 192 13.23 -14.48 4.11
C GLY A 192 13.68 -13.16 4.69
N GLU A 193 14.69 -12.56 4.07
CA GLU A 193 15.26 -11.29 4.48
C GLU A 193 15.83 -10.49 3.31
N VAL A 194 15.94 -9.18 3.51
CA VAL A 194 16.59 -8.26 2.59
C VAL A 194 18.10 -8.35 2.76
N LEU A 195 18.83 -8.63 1.69
CA LEU A 195 20.28 -8.74 1.71
C LEU A 195 20.95 -7.37 1.71
N GLY A 196 20.42 -6.45 0.90
CA GLY A 196 20.97 -5.12 0.71
C GLY A 196 20.31 -4.40 -0.45
N TYR A 197 20.79 -3.21 -0.74
CA TYR A 197 20.29 -2.38 -1.83
C TYR A 197 21.42 -1.65 -2.54
N ASP A 198 21.21 -1.40 -3.82
CA ASP A 198 22.10 -0.66 -4.71
C ASP A 198 21.30 0.47 -5.37
N ILE A 199 21.75 1.70 -5.13
CA ILE A 199 21.14 2.93 -5.67
C ILE A 199 21.78 3.35 -7.01
N GLY A 200 22.79 2.62 -7.50
CA GLY A 200 23.54 2.95 -8.71
C GLY A 200 24.08 4.38 -8.67
N SER A 201 23.78 5.17 -9.70
CA SER A 201 24.14 6.60 -9.79
C SER A 201 23.20 7.56 -9.05
N GLY A 202 22.20 7.03 -8.33
CA GLY A 202 21.24 7.82 -7.55
C GLY A 202 20.05 8.41 -8.33
N LEU A 203 20.08 8.40 -9.67
CA LEU A 203 18.99 8.90 -10.53
C LEU A 203 18.05 7.79 -11.03
N GLY A 204 18.45 6.53 -10.88
CA GLY A 204 17.72 5.35 -11.35
C GLY A 204 16.89 4.67 -10.25
N PRO A 205 16.15 3.61 -10.60
CA PRO A 205 15.45 2.82 -9.60
C PRO A 205 16.44 2.06 -8.71
N ILE A 206 16.12 1.98 -7.43
CA ILE A 206 16.86 1.27 -6.41
C ILE A 206 16.65 -0.24 -6.63
N LYS A 207 17.76 -0.98 -6.73
CA LYS A 207 17.76 -2.44 -6.78
C LYS A 207 17.91 -2.97 -5.36
N ILE A 208 17.01 -3.83 -4.93
CA ILE A 208 16.99 -4.42 -3.59
C ILE A 208 17.18 -5.92 -3.76
N SER A 209 18.27 -6.47 -3.25
CA SER A 209 18.53 -7.90 -3.28
C SER A 209 17.85 -8.55 -2.07
N ILE A 210 17.06 -9.59 -2.32
CA ILE A 210 16.33 -10.33 -1.30
C ILE A 210 16.65 -11.81 -1.36
N PHE A 211 16.56 -12.49 -0.22
CA PHE A 211 16.69 -13.94 -0.12
C PHE A 211 15.45 -14.54 0.52
N ILE A 212 14.92 -15.59 -0.08
CA ILE A 212 13.76 -16.35 0.43
C ILE A 212 14.22 -17.78 0.67
N ARG A 213 14.03 -18.24 1.91
CA ARG A 213 14.46 -19.56 2.37
C ARG A 213 13.60 -20.66 1.76
N ALA A 214 14.20 -21.81 1.50
CA ALA A 214 13.45 -23.02 1.18
C ALA A 214 12.60 -23.47 2.40
N PRO A 215 11.40 -24.02 2.19
CA PRO A 215 10.76 -24.34 0.91
C PRO A 215 9.93 -23.18 0.30
N PHE A 216 9.95 -21.99 0.93
CA PHE A 216 9.11 -20.85 0.54
C PHE A 216 9.58 -20.20 -0.77
N ASP A 217 10.83 -20.41 -1.18
CA ASP A 217 11.38 -19.99 -2.47
C ASP A 217 10.52 -20.51 -3.65
N ASN A 218 9.92 -21.70 -3.53
CA ASN A 218 9.04 -22.27 -4.55
C ASN A 218 7.66 -21.58 -4.66
N LEU A 219 7.31 -20.71 -3.71
CA LEU A 219 6.06 -19.94 -3.74
C LEU A 219 6.18 -18.68 -4.59
N VAL A 220 7.40 -18.25 -4.92
CA VAL A 220 7.63 -17.12 -5.82
C VAL A 220 7.47 -17.59 -7.25
N ARG A 221 6.56 -16.96 -7.97
CA ARG A 221 6.25 -17.22 -9.38
C ARG A 221 6.27 -15.91 -10.15
N ASN A 222 6.18 -15.96 -11.47
CA ASN A 222 6.29 -14.75 -12.29
C ASN A 222 5.19 -13.73 -11.97
N GLY A 223 3.97 -14.20 -11.63
CA GLY A 223 2.89 -13.34 -11.14
C GLY A 223 2.97 -12.92 -9.67
N SER A 224 4.02 -13.28 -8.92
CA SER A 224 4.20 -12.83 -7.53
C SER A 224 4.38 -11.33 -7.43
N ARG A 225 3.78 -10.73 -6.41
CA ARG A 225 3.85 -9.28 -6.19
C ARG A 225 4.39 -8.98 -4.81
N PHE A 226 5.30 -8.02 -4.75
CA PHE A 226 5.98 -7.60 -3.53
C PHE A 226 5.56 -6.18 -3.18
N TRP A 227 5.22 -5.90 -1.94
CA TRP A 227 4.94 -4.54 -1.47
C TRP A 227 5.65 -4.25 -0.15
N ASN A 228 5.90 -2.97 0.08
CA ASN A 228 6.40 -2.49 1.35
C ASN A 228 5.28 -2.63 2.41
N SER A 229 5.52 -3.42 3.45
CA SER A 229 4.60 -3.62 4.58
C SER A 229 4.98 -2.78 5.81
N SER A 230 5.93 -1.86 5.64
CA SER A 230 6.38 -0.95 6.69
C SER A 230 5.38 0.20 6.88
N GLY A 231 5.02 0.46 8.13
CA GLY A 231 4.21 1.61 8.53
C GLY A 231 2.76 1.26 8.89
N ILE A 232 2.10 2.21 9.56
CA ILE A 232 0.68 2.10 9.90
C ILE A 232 -0.12 2.60 8.69
N ALA A 233 -0.81 1.70 8.01
CA ALA A 233 -1.77 2.09 6.98
C ALA A 233 -3.07 2.54 7.68
N PHE A 234 -3.30 3.85 7.70
CA PHE A 234 -4.59 4.42 8.10
C PHE A 234 -5.46 4.56 6.85
N GLY A 235 -6.57 3.82 6.81
CA GLY A 235 -7.56 3.92 5.74
C GLY A 235 -8.93 4.25 6.32
N ILE A 236 -9.73 5.02 5.59
CA ILE A 236 -11.17 5.16 5.86
C ILE A 236 -11.88 4.52 4.68
N LYS A 237 -12.49 3.35 4.88
CA LYS A 237 -13.25 2.66 3.84
C LYS A 237 -14.74 2.69 4.22
N GLY A 238 -15.55 3.36 3.39
CA GLY A 238 -17.00 3.48 3.62
C GLY A 238 -17.39 4.16 4.93
N GLY A 239 -16.61 5.14 5.41
CA GLY A 239 -16.89 5.83 6.68
C GLY A 239 -16.33 5.15 7.94
N VAL A 240 -15.78 3.94 7.83
CA VAL A 240 -15.18 3.22 8.96
C VAL A 240 -13.67 3.39 8.93
N LEU A 241 -13.09 3.81 10.06
CA LEU A 241 -11.65 3.82 10.25
C LEU A 241 -11.14 2.37 10.28
N GLN A 242 -10.40 1.98 9.24
CA GLN A 242 -9.72 0.70 9.17
C GLN A 242 -8.26 0.90 9.56
N LEU A 243 -7.91 0.35 10.72
CA LEU A 243 -6.54 0.22 11.17
C LEU A 243 -6.04 -1.17 10.78
N GLN A 244 -5.24 -1.27 9.73
CA GLN A 244 -4.67 -2.55 9.31
C GLN A 244 -3.26 -2.71 9.88
N LEU A 245 -3.14 -3.55 10.91
CA LEU A 245 -1.86 -3.89 11.54
C LEU A 245 -1.34 -5.18 10.90
N GLN A 246 -0.46 -5.08 9.91
CA GLN A 246 0.02 -6.25 9.14
C GLN A 246 1.00 -7.11 9.95
N SER A 247 1.81 -6.53 10.85
CA SER A 247 2.62 -7.25 11.84
C SER A 247 3.28 -6.27 12.82
N ILE A 248 3.27 -6.58 14.13
CA ILE A 248 3.98 -5.78 15.13
C ILE A 248 5.49 -5.71 14.80
N GLN A 249 6.08 -6.79 14.30
CA GLN A 249 7.50 -6.80 13.89
C GLN A 249 7.76 -5.87 12.69
N ALA A 250 6.86 -5.86 11.69
CA ALA A 250 6.97 -4.97 10.53
C ALA A 250 6.79 -3.49 10.88
N LEU A 251 6.05 -3.17 11.96
CA LEU A 251 5.91 -1.80 12.46
C LEU A 251 7.23 -1.24 13.01
N PHE A 252 8.07 -2.08 13.64
CA PHE A 252 9.32 -1.65 14.26
C PHE A 252 10.55 -1.79 13.35
N ALA A 253 10.63 -2.85 12.55
CA ALA A 253 11.81 -3.15 11.71
C ALA A 253 11.62 -2.84 10.22
N GLY A 254 10.40 -2.44 9.82
CA GLY A 254 10.00 -2.45 8.42
C GLY A 254 9.93 -3.87 7.86
N GLY A 255 9.44 -4.02 6.62
CA GLY A 255 9.33 -5.32 5.98
C GLY A 255 8.85 -5.27 4.55
N ILE A 256 9.01 -6.40 3.87
CA ILE A 256 8.47 -6.64 2.54
C ILE A 256 7.50 -7.81 2.64
N THR A 257 6.30 -7.67 2.09
CA THR A 257 5.36 -8.79 1.97
C THR A 257 5.19 -9.16 0.52
N PHE A 258 5.05 -10.45 0.23
CA PHE A 258 4.63 -10.88 -1.10
C PHE A 258 3.40 -11.78 -1.07
N SER A 259 2.66 -11.76 -2.18
CA SER A 259 1.56 -12.69 -2.42
C SER A 259 1.58 -13.21 -3.84
N LEU A 260 0.86 -14.31 -4.02
CA LEU A 260 0.63 -14.95 -5.29
C LEU A 260 -0.87 -14.85 -5.63
N PRO A 261 -1.26 -14.08 -6.67
CA PRO A 261 -2.65 -14.01 -7.09
C PRO A 261 -3.17 -15.39 -7.52
N PRO A 262 -4.48 -15.66 -7.39
CA PRO A 262 -5.07 -16.94 -7.80
C PRO A 262 -4.73 -17.35 -9.24
N SER A 263 -4.70 -16.39 -10.17
CA SER A 263 -4.37 -16.61 -11.58
C SER A 263 -2.97 -17.16 -11.81
N ALA A 264 -1.99 -16.76 -10.98
CA ALA A 264 -0.60 -17.17 -11.14
C ALA A 264 -0.24 -18.46 -10.39
N ARG A 265 -1.19 -19.11 -9.69
CA ARG A 265 -0.90 -20.29 -8.84
C ARG A 265 -0.35 -21.49 -9.62
N ASN A 266 -0.72 -21.60 -10.89
CA ASN A 266 -0.34 -22.70 -11.77
C ASN A 266 0.94 -22.41 -12.59
N GLU A 267 1.53 -21.22 -12.45
CA GLU A 267 2.79 -20.89 -13.11
C GLU A 267 3.97 -21.71 -12.53
N ALA A 268 5.09 -21.78 -13.25
CA ALA A 268 6.31 -22.34 -12.70
C ALA A 268 6.90 -21.43 -11.59
N ALA A 269 7.67 -22.02 -10.67
CA ALA A 269 8.43 -21.23 -9.70
C ALA A 269 9.50 -20.39 -10.44
N SER A 270 9.64 -19.12 -10.06
CA SER A 270 10.58 -18.21 -10.73
C SER A 270 12.02 -18.63 -10.46
N PRO A 271 12.91 -18.52 -11.47
CA PRO A 271 14.30 -18.90 -11.32
C PRO A 271 15.02 -18.01 -10.29
N ASP A 272 16.14 -18.50 -9.79
CA ASP A 272 17.05 -17.72 -8.96
C ASP A 272 17.54 -16.48 -9.74
N GLY A 273 17.62 -15.34 -9.05
CA GLY A 273 17.96 -14.04 -9.62
C GLY A 273 16.83 -13.31 -10.34
N ALA A 274 15.60 -13.84 -10.36
CA ALA A 274 14.48 -13.19 -11.05
C ALA A 274 14.18 -11.77 -10.52
N HIS A 275 13.65 -10.92 -11.41
CA HIS A 275 13.39 -9.51 -11.14
C HIS A 275 11.91 -9.24 -10.89
N PHE A 276 11.60 -8.48 -9.84
CA PHE A 276 10.24 -8.07 -9.51
C PHE A 276 10.18 -6.57 -9.17
N ARG A 277 8.96 -6.02 -9.21
CA ARG A 277 8.69 -4.67 -8.72
C ARG A 277 8.29 -4.71 -7.25
N LEU A 278 8.83 -3.80 -6.46
CA LEU A 278 8.36 -3.52 -5.11
C LEU A 278 7.36 -2.35 -5.15
N TYR A 279 6.12 -2.63 -4.83
CA TYR A 279 5.03 -1.65 -4.74
C TYR A 279 5.06 -0.91 -3.40
N ALA A 280 4.53 0.31 -3.40
CA ALA A 280 4.48 1.14 -2.19
C ALA A 280 3.49 0.60 -1.14
N SER A 281 2.45 -0.12 -1.57
CA SER A 281 1.42 -0.69 -0.71
C SER A 281 0.77 -1.92 -1.33
N GLN A 282 0.05 -2.69 -0.50
CA GLN A 282 -0.74 -3.83 -0.95
C GLN A 282 -1.78 -3.42 -2.02
N GLN A 283 -2.50 -2.31 -1.80
CA GLN A 283 -3.50 -1.81 -2.76
C GLN A 283 -2.88 -1.52 -4.13
N GLN A 284 -1.66 -0.95 -4.16
CA GLN A 284 -0.96 -0.69 -5.41
C GLN A 284 -0.50 -1.99 -6.09
N ALA A 285 -0.05 -2.98 -5.31
CA ALA A 285 0.30 -4.30 -5.83
C ALA A 285 -0.93 -5.03 -6.42
N GLU A 286 -2.07 -4.95 -5.75
CA GLU A 286 -3.34 -5.52 -6.21
C GLU A 286 -3.88 -4.81 -7.46
N SER A 287 -3.77 -3.48 -7.54
CA SER A 287 -4.18 -2.72 -8.73
C SER A 287 -3.31 -3.04 -9.95
N ALA A 288 -2.03 -3.33 -9.73
CA ALA A 288 -1.13 -3.81 -10.77
C ALA A 288 -1.37 -5.29 -11.13
N ALA A 289 -2.35 -5.95 -10.51
CA ALA A 289 -2.70 -7.33 -10.84
C ALA A 289 -3.50 -7.51 -12.12
N PHE A 290 -4.09 -6.42 -12.59
CA PHE A 290 -4.96 -6.42 -13.73
C PHE A 290 -4.15 -6.07 -14.97
N ASP A 291 -3.91 -7.07 -15.83
CA ASP A 291 -3.17 -6.94 -17.09
C ASP A 291 -3.84 -5.96 -18.07
N THR A 292 -5.18 -5.81 -17.99
CA THR A 292 -5.92 -4.87 -18.83
C THR A 292 -6.17 -3.57 -18.08
N GLN A 293 -5.39 -2.54 -18.42
CA GLN A 293 -5.56 -1.19 -17.89
C GLN A 293 -5.96 -0.21 -19.00
N ILE A 294 -7.13 0.40 -18.89
CA ILE A 294 -7.63 1.38 -19.86
C ILE A 294 -7.49 2.78 -19.23
N GLN A 295 -6.67 3.62 -19.84
CA GLN A 295 -6.51 5.00 -19.40
C GLN A 295 -7.69 5.83 -19.91
N ALA A 296 -8.47 6.38 -18.98
CA ALA A 296 -9.62 7.20 -19.27
C ALA A 296 -9.45 8.60 -18.69
N VAL A 297 -10.04 9.59 -19.35
CA VAL A 297 -10.07 10.98 -18.88
C VAL A 297 -11.49 11.50 -18.99
N SER A 298 -11.88 12.36 -18.05
CA SER A 298 -13.05 13.21 -18.22
C SER A 298 -12.71 14.66 -17.90
N TYR A 299 -13.35 15.59 -18.60
CA TYR A 299 -13.15 17.02 -18.41
C TYR A 299 -14.40 17.61 -17.76
N VAL A 300 -14.23 18.30 -16.64
CA VAL A 300 -15.33 18.88 -15.88
C VAL A 300 -15.11 20.37 -15.62
N THR A 301 -16.20 21.09 -15.40
CA THR A 301 -16.18 22.53 -15.05
C THR A 301 -16.80 22.79 -13.67
N THR A 302 -17.09 21.73 -12.92
CA THR A 302 -17.69 21.78 -11.59
C THR A 302 -16.64 21.60 -10.50
N ASN A 303 -17.04 21.84 -9.25
CA ASN A 303 -16.21 21.59 -8.09
C ASN A 303 -15.90 20.08 -7.97
N VAL A 304 -14.63 19.74 -7.73
CA VAL A 304 -14.14 18.37 -7.51
C VAL A 304 -13.54 18.20 -6.12
N SER A 305 -13.79 19.13 -5.20
CA SER A 305 -13.27 19.07 -3.82
C SER A 305 -13.66 17.76 -3.17
N GLY A 306 -12.67 17.08 -2.56
CA GLY A 306 -12.83 15.74 -2.00
C GLY A 306 -12.50 14.61 -2.98
N LEU A 307 -12.23 14.90 -4.25
CA LEU A 307 -11.72 13.93 -5.22
C LEU A 307 -10.19 13.96 -5.25
N THR A 308 -9.55 12.84 -4.93
CA THR A 308 -8.09 12.71 -4.87
C THR A 308 -7.61 11.52 -5.72
N PRO A 309 -6.33 11.48 -6.13
CA PRO A 309 -5.74 10.26 -6.65
C PRO A 309 -5.96 9.09 -5.68
N GLY A 310 -6.31 7.92 -6.21
CA GLY A 310 -6.74 6.74 -5.46
C GLY A 310 -8.24 6.70 -5.11
N ALA A 311 -9.02 7.73 -5.43
CA ALA A 311 -10.47 7.65 -5.30
C ALA A 311 -11.03 6.57 -6.24
N PRO A 312 -12.03 5.79 -5.82
CA PRO A 312 -12.55 4.70 -6.63
C PRO A 312 -13.32 5.25 -7.85
N VAL A 313 -13.21 4.52 -8.95
CA VAL A 313 -14.11 4.63 -10.10
C VAL A 313 -15.06 3.46 -10.02
N THR A 314 -16.36 3.72 -9.88
CA THR A 314 -17.38 2.68 -9.73
C THR A 314 -18.33 2.66 -10.92
N ALA A 315 -18.90 1.50 -11.22
CA ALA A 315 -20.01 1.33 -12.13
C ALA A 315 -21.08 0.53 -11.39
N MET A 316 -22.29 1.08 -11.26
CA MET A 316 -23.39 0.44 -10.53
C MET A 316 -23.00 0.01 -9.10
N GLY A 317 -22.16 0.79 -8.41
CA GLY A 317 -21.69 0.52 -7.06
C GLY A 317 -20.53 -0.48 -6.96
N ILE A 318 -20.02 -1.00 -8.08
CA ILE A 318 -18.88 -1.92 -8.11
C ILE A 318 -17.63 -1.16 -8.57
N GLU A 319 -16.52 -1.30 -7.85
CA GLU A 319 -15.25 -0.68 -8.20
C GLU A 319 -14.67 -1.28 -9.48
N VAL A 320 -14.48 -0.45 -10.50
CA VAL A 320 -13.98 -0.80 -11.83
C VAL A 320 -12.66 -0.13 -12.16
N GLY A 321 -12.06 0.61 -11.23
CA GLY A 321 -10.80 1.31 -11.41
C GLY A 321 -10.57 2.38 -10.36
N ASP A 322 -9.57 3.23 -10.62
CA ASP A 322 -9.09 4.23 -9.67
C ASP A 322 -8.80 5.56 -10.39
N VAL A 323 -8.99 6.68 -9.71
CA VAL A 323 -8.57 8.01 -10.15
C VAL A 323 -7.05 8.09 -10.03
N THR A 324 -6.36 8.46 -11.11
CA THR A 324 -4.89 8.57 -11.14
C THR A 324 -4.38 10.00 -11.05
N GLY A 325 -5.23 11.00 -11.31
CA GLY A 325 -4.85 12.42 -11.25
C GLY A 325 -6.03 13.37 -11.39
N VAL A 326 -5.90 14.57 -10.83
CA VAL A 326 -6.90 15.66 -10.91
C VAL A 326 -6.15 16.96 -11.15
N ASP A 327 -6.22 17.49 -12.37
CA ASP A 327 -5.40 18.63 -12.80
C ASP A 327 -6.28 19.80 -13.28
N LEU A 328 -5.99 21.02 -12.82
CA LEU A 328 -6.63 22.23 -13.35
C LEU A 328 -5.95 22.65 -14.66
N MET A 329 -6.71 22.63 -15.74
CA MET A 329 -6.28 23.12 -17.05
C MET A 329 -6.85 24.51 -17.28
N VAL A 330 -5.96 25.49 -17.38
CA VAL A 330 -6.31 26.88 -17.69
C VAL A 330 -5.93 27.15 -19.14
N ASP A 331 -6.89 27.58 -19.94
CA ASP A 331 -6.63 28.19 -21.24
C ASP A 331 -6.61 29.73 -21.06
N PRO A 332 -5.43 30.35 -20.93
CA PRO A 332 -5.34 31.79 -20.72
C PRO A 332 -5.83 32.62 -21.91
N LYS A 333 -5.86 32.05 -23.14
CA LYS A 333 -6.33 32.76 -24.32
C LYS A 333 -7.86 32.81 -24.37
N GLN A 334 -8.52 31.74 -23.92
CA GLN A 334 -9.98 31.67 -23.88
C GLN A 334 -10.57 32.13 -22.54
N GLY A 335 -9.73 32.34 -21.51
CA GLY A 335 -10.20 32.66 -20.17
C GLY A 335 -11.04 31.54 -19.54
N THR A 336 -10.86 30.30 -20.00
CA THR A 336 -11.63 29.15 -19.51
C THR A 336 -10.74 28.23 -18.68
N ALA A 337 -11.34 27.64 -17.65
CA ALA A 337 -10.70 26.60 -16.84
C ALA A 337 -11.53 25.33 -16.89
N LYS A 338 -10.87 24.19 -17.07
CA LYS A 338 -11.46 22.86 -17.01
C LYS A 338 -10.60 21.98 -16.12
N ILE A 339 -11.21 21.07 -15.39
CA ILE A 339 -10.50 20.10 -14.57
C ILE A 339 -10.40 18.80 -15.37
N LYS A 340 -9.17 18.31 -15.56
CA LYS A 340 -8.89 17.00 -16.14
C LYS A 340 -8.84 15.97 -15.03
N ILE A 341 -9.77 15.02 -15.06
CA ILE A 341 -9.79 13.87 -14.17
C ILE A 341 -9.21 12.69 -14.93
N SER A 342 -8.02 12.24 -14.53
CA SER A 342 -7.35 11.06 -15.10
C SER A 342 -7.74 9.82 -14.30
N MET A 343 -8.07 8.74 -14.99
CA MET A 343 -8.58 7.49 -14.42
C MET A 343 -7.91 6.29 -15.07
N GLN A 344 -7.80 5.21 -14.31
CA GLN A 344 -7.36 3.91 -14.81
C GLN A 344 -8.47 2.89 -14.55
N LEU A 345 -9.13 2.46 -15.62
CA LEU A 345 -10.15 1.43 -15.57
C LEU A 345 -9.51 0.04 -15.69
N GLN A 346 -10.00 -0.89 -14.89
CA GLN A 346 -9.50 -2.25 -14.74
C GLN A 346 -10.67 -3.23 -14.91
N PRO A 347 -11.10 -3.53 -16.15
CA PRO A 347 -12.30 -4.34 -16.43
C PRO A 347 -12.26 -5.74 -15.82
N GLN A 348 -11.07 -6.27 -15.56
CA GLN A 348 -10.85 -7.56 -14.90
C GLN A 348 -11.35 -7.61 -13.44
N ARG A 349 -11.68 -6.47 -12.81
CA ARG A 349 -12.30 -6.43 -11.47
C ARG A 349 -13.73 -6.98 -11.43
N ILE A 350 -14.46 -6.83 -12.53
CA ILE A 350 -15.89 -7.19 -12.63
C ILE A 350 -16.15 -8.34 -13.60
N LEU A 351 -15.23 -8.56 -14.53
CA LEU A 351 -15.32 -9.61 -15.53
C LEU A 351 -14.21 -10.63 -15.25
N ASN A 352 -14.58 -11.87 -14.94
CA ASN A 352 -13.64 -13.00 -14.92
C ASN A 352 -13.17 -13.27 -16.36
N LEU A 353 -12.15 -12.54 -16.79
CA LEU A 353 -11.65 -12.53 -18.16
C LEU A 353 -10.57 -13.61 -18.34
N ASP A 354 -10.92 -14.88 -18.08
CA ASP A 354 -10.06 -16.03 -18.41
C ASP A 354 -10.03 -16.30 -19.92
N LYS A 355 -10.97 -15.69 -20.66
CA LYS A 355 -11.01 -15.71 -22.12
C LYS A 355 -10.92 -14.27 -22.60
N ALA A 356 -9.88 -14.02 -23.39
CA ALA A 356 -9.68 -12.79 -24.13
C ALA A 356 -10.99 -12.37 -24.78
N TRP A 357 -11.66 -11.38 -24.21
CA TRP A 357 -12.45 -10.50 -25.04
C TRP A 357 -11.45 -9.90 -26.01
N ASN A 358 -11.51 -10.32 -27.27
CA ASN A 358 -11.09 -9.47 -28.36
C ASN A 358 -12.00 -8.25 -28.28
N VAL A 359 -11.63 -7.23 -27.50
CA VAL A 359 -12.18 -5.88 -27.65
C VAL A 359 -11.23 -5.17 -28.61
N PRO A 360 -11.34 -5.35 -29.94
CA PRO A 360 -10.74 -4.42 -30.86
C PRO A 360 -11.44 -3.09 -30.61
N ASP A 361 -10.66 -2.21 -30.00
CA ASP A 361 -10.97 -0.84 -29.65
C ASP A 361 -11.89 -0.65 -28.43
N ALA A 362 -11.28 -0.44 -27.26
CA ALA A 362 -11.96 0.00 -26.04
C ALA A 362 -12.87 1.23 -26.29
N VAL A 363 -12.52 2.09 -27.25
CA VAL A 363 -13.35 3.23 -27.67
C VAL A 363 -14.68 2.76 -28.21
N SER A 364 -14.70 1.72 -29.06
CA SER A 364 -15.95 1.19 -29.63
C SER A 364 -16.88 0.61 -28.56
N LEU A 365 -16.31 -0.07 -27.56
CA LEU A 365 -17.06 -0.63 -26.44
C LEU A 365 -17.63 0.49 -25.57
N PHE A 366 -16.81 1.45 -25.15
CA PHE A 366 -17.28 2.59 -24.37
C PHE A 366 -18.26 3.46 -25.17
N GLN A 367 -18.11 3.57 -26.50
CA GLN A 367 -19.06 4.27 -27.34
C GLN A 367 -20.43 3.59 -27.32
N LYS A 368 -20.50 2.25 -27.32
CA LYS A 368 -21.78 1.52 -27.14
C LYS A 368 -22.41 1.85 -25.79
N PHE A 369 -21.63 1.86 -24.71
CA PHE A 369 -22.15 2.25 -23.40
C PHE A 369 -22.62 3.70 -23.36
N VAL A 370 -21.87 4.64 -23.95
CA VAL A 370 -22.23 6.06 -24.05
C VAL A 370 -23.51 6.27 -24.87
N ASN A 371 -23.68 5.52 -25.96
CA ASN A 371 -24.89 5.52 -26.78
C ASN A 371 -26.11 5.02 -25.98
N ASN A 372 -25.91 4.09 -25.06
CA ASN A 372 -26.93 3.62 -24.13
C ASN A 372 -27.09 4.52 -22.89
N GLY A 373 -26.46 5.70 -22.88
CA GLY A 373 -26.63 6.70 -21.82
C GLY A 373 -25.54 6.71 -20.74
N MET A 374 -24.46 5.93 -20.87
CA MET A 374 -23.39 5.93 -19.88
C MET A 374 -22.69 7.30 -19.81
N ARG A 375 -22.62 7.90 -18.62
CA ARG A 375 -21.92 9.15 -18.34
C ARG A 375 -21.02 8.99 -17.14
N VAL A 376 -19.97 9.79 -17.10
CA VAL A 376 -19.14 9.99 -15.91
C VAL A 376 -19.84 11.03 -15.05
N GLU A 377 -20.04 10.71 -13.77
CA GLU A 377 -20.57 11.62 -12.76
C GLU A 377 -19.62 11.65 -11.55
N ILE A 378 -19.57 12.76 -10.83
CA ILE A 378 -18.85 12.84 -9.55
C ILE A 378 -19.84 12.49 -8.44
N GLY A 379 -19.62 11.33 -7.82
CA GLY A 379 -20.38 10.84 -6.68
C GLY A 379 -19.74 11.21 -5.35
N THR A 380 -20.41 10.85 -4.26
CA THR A 380 -19.86 10.96 -2.89
C THR A 380 -19.67 9.55 -2.33
N ALA A 381 -18.43 9.10 -2.25
CA ALA A 381 -18.08 7.79 -1.68
C ALA A 381 -18.34 7.76 -0.17
N ASN A 382 -18.14 8.89 0.51
CA ASN A 382 -18.34 8.98 1.94
C ASN A 382 -18.97 10.32 2.33
N TYR A 383 -20.22 10.27 2.78
CA TYR A 383 -20.97 11.44 3.22
C TYR A 383 -20.44 12.07 4.51
N VAL A 384 -19.70 11.33 5.33
CA VAL A 384 -19.14 11.84 6.60
C VAL A 384 -17.88 12.65 6.36
N THR A 385 -16.96 12.14 5.55
CA THR A 385 -15.68 12.82 5.26
C THR A 385 -15.76 13.76 4.06
N GLY A 386 -16.84 13.70 3.29
CA GLY A 386 -17.00 14.45 2.03
C GLY A 386 -16.15 13.89 0.87
N GLN A 387 -15.59 12.70 1.03
CA GLN A 387 -14.76 12.06 0.00
C GLN A 387 -15.61 11.75 -1.24
N LYS A 388 -15.10 12.14 -2.40
CA LYS A 388 -15.74 11.95 -3.70
C LYS A 388 -15.25 10.67 -4.37
N GLU A 389 -16.06 10.19 -5.30
CA GLU A 389 -15.77 9.08 -6.20
C GLU A 389 -16.17 9.45 -7.62
N ILE A 390 -15.75 8.65 -8.59
CA ILE A 390 -16.26 8.75 -9.95
C ILE A 390 -17.24 7.61 -10.22
N ASN A 391 -18.43 7.95 -10.68
CA ASN A 391 -19.47 6.99 -11.00
C ASN A 391 -19.70 6.94 -12.51
N LEU A 392 -19.65 5.74 -13.08
CA LEU A 392 -20.10 5.42 -14.42
C LEU A 392 -21.58 5.08 -14.33
N VAL A 393 -22.43 6.08 -14.55
CA VAL A 393 -23.89 5.97 -14.41
C VAL A 393 -24.55 5.85 -15.78
N VAL A 394 -25.72 5.22 -15.86
CA VAL A 394 -26.55 5.20 -17.06
C VAL A 394 -27.66 6.22 -16.90
N VAL A 395 -27.61 7.30 -17.68
CA VAL A 395 -28.58 8.40 -17.62
C VAL A 395 -29.70 8.14 -18.64
N PRO A 396 -30.98 8.02 -18.19
CA PRO A 396 -32.10 7.89 -19.11
C PRO A 396 -32.19 9.11 -20.04
N LYS A 397 -32.39 8.87 -21.35
CA LYS A 397 -32.51 9.93 -22.38
C LYS A 397 -31.33 10.93 -22.41
N ALA A 398 -30.12 10.46 -22.13
CA ALA A 398 -28.92 11.30 -22.18
C ALA A 398 -28.72 11.94 -23.57
N LEU A 399 -28.29 13.21 -23.61
CA LEU A 399 -27.95 13.90 -24.86
C LEU A 399 -26.82 13.15 -25.60
N PRO A 400 -26.86 13.00 -26.93
CA PRO A 400 -25.83 12.26 -27.67
C PRO A 400 -24.42 12.75 -27.36
N ALA A 401 -23.49 11.83 -27.09
CA ALA A 401 -22.10 12.12 -26.79
C ALA A 401 -21.16 11.12 -27.48
N LYS A 402 -19.91 11.51 -27.67
CA LYS A 402 -18.88 10.67 -28.31
C LYS A 402 -17.74 10.39 -27.34
N VAL A 403 -17.24 9.15 -27.39
CA VAL A 403 -15.97 8.78 -26.79
C VAL A 403 -14.88 9.18 -27.78
N VAL A 404 -13.94 10.00 -27.34
CA VAL A 404 -12.84 10.47 -28.18
C VAL A 404 -11.56 9.76 -27.74
N GLN A 405 -10.76 9.30 -28.70
CA GLN A 405 -9.44 8.75 -28.40
C GLN A 405 -8.36 9.79 -28.68
N GLN A 406 -7.45 9.98 -27.73
CA GLN A 406 -6.23 10.77 -27.89
C GLN A 406 -5.03 9.91 -27.50
N GLY A 407 -4.32 9.39 -28.50
CA GLY A 407 -3.24 8.42 -28.27
C GLY A 407 -3.77 7.14 -27.61
N LYS A 408 -3.27 6.82 -26.41
CA LYS A 408 -3.70 5.65 -25.61
C LYS A 408 -4.81 5.96 -24.60
N VAL A 409 -5.30 7.20 -24.57
CA VAL A 409 -6.27 7.67 -23.57
C VAL A 409 -7.65 7.83 -24.22
N ILE A 410 -8.69 7.31 -23.57
CA ILE A 410 -10.08 7.53 -23.97
C ILE A 410 -10.69 8.68 -23.17
N ILE A 411 -11.46 9.54 -23.83
CA ILE A 411 -12.16 10.65 -23.19
C ILE A 411 -13.62 10.25 -23.05
N LEU A 412 -14.06 10.11 -21.80
CA LEU A 412 -15.42 9.74 -21.44
C LEU A 412 -16.26 10.99 -21.17
N PRO A 413 -17.51 11.03 -21.65
CA PRO A 413 -18.38 12.18 -21.48
C PRO A 413 -18.85 12.32 -20.04
N PHE A 414 -18.69 13.52 -19.49
CA PHE A 414 -19.17 13.90 -18.16
C PHE A 414 -20.62 14.40 -18.19
N GLN A 415 -21.35 14.14 -17.11
CA GLN A 415 -22.65 14.72 -16.78
C GLN A 415 -22.58 15.31 -15.37
N LYS A 416 -23.18 16.49 -15.17
CA LYS A 416 -23.30 17.09 -13.83
C LYS A 416 -24.14 16.18 -12.92
N SER A 417 -23.83 16.17 -11.63
CA SER A 417 -24.53 15.29 -10.68
C SER A 417 -26.00 15.68 -10.52
N GLY A 418 -26.86 14.66 -10.39
CA GLY A 418 -28.31 14.87 -10.25
C GLY A 418 -28.71 15.69 -9.02
N LEU A 419 -27.92 15.66 -7.94
CA LEU A 419 -28.18 16.47 -6.73
C LEU A 419 -27.93 17.97 -6.95
N ASP A 420 -26.86 18.31 -7.67
CA ASP A 420 -26.57 19.71 -8.01
C ASP A 420 -27.66 20.25 -8.95
N GLU A 421 -28.17 19.40 -9.84
CA GLU A 421 -29.27 19.74 -10.75
C GLU A 421 -30.62 19.89 -10.02
N THR A 422 -30.95 19.01 -9.06
CA THR A 422 -32.19 19.15 -8.27
C THR A 422 -32.17 20.38 -7.38
N LEU A 423 -31.03 20.70 -6.75
CA LEU A 423 -30.86 21.93 -5.96
C LEU A 423 -30.97 23.19 -6.85
N ALA A 424 -30.37 23.17 -8.04
CA ALA A 424 -30.49 24.27 -8.99
C ALA A 424 -31.95 24.46 -9.44
N ASN A 425 -32.67 23.37 -9.73
CA ASN A 425 -34.07 23.41 -10.11
C ASN A 425 -34.97 23.93 -8.97
N ALA A 426 -34.69 23.57 -7.71
CA ALA A 426 -35.41 24.10 -6.55
C ALA A 426 -35.20 25.61 -6.36
N ALA A 427 -33.97 26.09 -6.58
CA ALA A 427 -33.66 27.51 -6.56
C ALA A 427 -34.40 28.27 -7.68
N GLU A 428 -34.50 27.68 -8.87
CA GLU A 428 -35.25 28.26 -9.99
C GLU A 428 -36.76 28.36 -9.69
N ILE A 429 -37.35 27.32 -9.08
CA ILE A 429 -38.76 27.34 -8.62
C ILE A 429 -38.97 28.47 -7.61
N THR A 430 -38.07 28.62 -6.64
CA THR A 430 -38.15 29.69 -5.64
C THR A 430 -38.08 31.08 -6.29
N ALA A 431 -37.17 31.25 -7.25
CA ALA A 431 -37.04 32.49 -8.02
C ALA A 431 -38.30 32.80 -8.85
N LYS A 432 -38.98 31.78 -9.39
CA LYS A 432 -40.25 31.93 -10.10
C LYS A 432 -41.41 32.27 -9.16
N ILE A 433 -41.49 31.67 -7.97
CA ILE A 433 -42.50 31.96 -6.95
C ILE A 433 -42.39 33.42 -6.46
N ASN A 434 -41.16 33.92 -6.25
CA ASN A 434 -40.93 35.30 -5.81
C ASN A 434 -41.38 36.35 -6.84
N LYS A 435 -41.58 35.97 -8.11
CA LYS A 435 -42.07 36.87 -9.17
C LYS A 435 -43.61 36.91 -9.25
N LEU A 436 -44.32 36.12 -8.44
CA LEU A 436 -45.78 36.15 -8.41
C LEU A 436 -46.28 37.43 -7.70
N PRO A 437 -47.15 38.24 -8.32
CA PRO A 437 -47.60 39.51 -7.76
C PRO A 437 -48.73 39.31 -6.73
N PHE A 438 -48.43 38.67 -5.59
CA PHE A 438 -49.40 38.40 -4.52
C PHE A 438 -50.07 39.67 -3.97
N GLN A 439 -49.36 40.80 -3.99
CA GLN A 439 -49.90 42.09 -3.57
C GLN A 439 -51.00 42.60 -4.53
N GLU A 440 -50.84 42.44 -5.84
CA GLU A 440 -51.86 42.84 -6.81
C GLU A 440 -53.09 41.95 -6.73
N LEU A 441 -52.89 40.64 -6.49
CA LEU A 441 -54.00 39.72 -6.20
C LEU A 441 -54.78 40.15 -4.95
N GLY A 442 -54.09 40.47 -3.86
CA GLY A 442 -54.72 40.96 -2.62
C GLY A 442 -55.46 42.29 -2.81
N LYS A 443 -54.87 43.25 -3.54
CA LYS A 443 -55.52 44.53 -3.86
C LYS A 443 -56.77 44.34 -4.69
N ASN A 444 -56.74 43.50 -5.72
CA ASN A 444 -57.89 43.23 -6.58
C ASN A 444 -59.03 42.54 -5.83
N LEU A 445 -58.71 41.58 -4.95
CA LEU A 445 -59.69 40.93 -4.07
C LEU A 445 -60.33 41.92 -3.08
N ASN A 446 -59.52 42.79 -2.47
CA ASN A 446 -60.03 43.80 -1.55
C ASN A 446 -60.93 44.82 -2.27
N LYS A 447 -60.58 45.19 -3.51
CA LYS A 447 -61.39 46.07 -4.36
C LYS A 447 -62.75 45.45 -4.66
N LEU A 448 -62.80 44.16 -5.00
CA LEU A 448 -64.06 43.44 -5.21
C LEU A 448 -64.93 43.41 -3.97
N LEU A 449 -64.34 43.13 -2.79
CA LEU A 449 -65.07 43.09 -1.53
C LEU A 449 -65.66 44.46 -1.17
N LEU A 450 -64.89 45.53 -1.35
CA LEU A 450 -65.36 46.90 -1.12
C LEU A 450 -66.44 47.33 -2.12
N THR A 451 -66.30 46.98 -3.41
CA THR A 451 -67.33 47.28 -4.42
C THR A 451 -68.60 46.45 -4.19
N ALA A 452 -68.48 45.17 -3.79
CA ALA A 452 -69.62 44.31 -3.50
C ALA A 452 -70.41 44.78 -2.28
N ASN A 453 -69.73 45.27 -1.23
CA ASN A 453 -70.38 45.77 -0.02
C ASN A 453 -71.12 47.11 -0.23
N GLY A 454 -70.72 47.91 -1.23
CA GLY A 454 -71.28 49.24 -1.49
C GLY A 454 -72.44 49.30 -2.51
N ALA A 455 -72.72 48.21 -3.23
CA ALA A 455 -73.58 48.24 -4.42
C ALA A 455 -74.86 47.39 -4.33
N LEU A 456 -75.15 46.84 -3.15
CA LEU A 456 -76.40 46.13 -2.90
C LEU A 456 -77.56 47.16 -2.84
N GLY A 457 -78.09 47.53 -4.01
CA GLY A 457 -79.39 48.19 -4.15
C GLY A 457 -79.49 49.46 -5.00
N GLY A 458 -78.43 49.93 -5.67
CA GLY A 458 -78.43 51.21 -6.42
C GLY A 458 -78.12 51.12 -7.93
N PRO A 459 -78.32 52.20 -8.71
CA PRO A 459 -78.09 52.27 -10.18
C PRO A 459 -76.62 52.07 -10.63
N GLN A 460 -75.70 51.73 -9.72
CA GLN A 460 -74.29 51.45 -10.00
C GLN A 460 -74.00 49.99 -10.40
N THR A 461 -75.02 49.15 -10.58
CA THR A 461 -74.89 47.74 -11.01
C THR A 461 -74.13 47.57 -12.33
N GLN A 462 -74.18 48.54 -13.25
CA GLN A 462 -73.41 48.49 -14.50
C GLN A 462 -71.89 48.65 -14.29
N LEU A 463 -71.47 49.44 -13.31
CA LEU A 463 -70.05 49.58 -12.93
C LEU A 463 -69.53 48.28 -12.31
N LEU A 464 -70.37 47.57 -11.56
CA LEU A 464 -70.05 46.27 -10.98
C LEU A 464 -69.78 45.22 -12.06
N ILE A 465 -70.67 45.14 -13.06
CA ILE A 465 -70.50 44.21 -14.19
C ILE A 465 -69.19 44.53 -14.93
N LYS A 466 -68.90 45.81 -15.19
CA LYS A 466 -67.65 46.21 -15.86
C LYS A 466 -66.41 45.83 -15.05
N GLN A 467 -66.40 46.05 -13.73
CA GLN A 467 -65.26 45.70 -12.87
C GLN A 467 -65.10 44.18 -12.67
N LEU A 468 -66.21 43.42 -12.63
CA LEU A 468 -66.19 41.97 -12.66
C LEU A 468 -65.56 41.45 -13.95
N THR A 469 -65.93 42.00 -15.11
CA THR A 469 -65.34 41.60 -16.39
C THR A 469 -63.83 41.89 -16.43
N THR A 470 -63.38 43.05 -15.94
CA THR A 470 -61.94 43.37 -15.88
C THR A 470 -61.19 42.45 -14.91
N THR A 471 -61.80 42.11 -13.78
CA THR A 471 -61.23 41.17 -12.81
C THR A 471 -61.11 39.78 -13.42
N LEU A 472 -62.16 39.31 -14.11
CA LEU A 472 -62.17 38.02 -14.79
C LEU A 472 -61.13 37.97 -15.91
N GLN A 473 -60.95 39.05 -16.68
CA GLN A 473 -59.87 39.15 -17.68
C GLN A 473 -58.47 39.15 -17.05
N THR A 474 -58.30 39.81 -15.90
CA THR A 474 -57.03 39.82 -15.16
C THR A 474 -56.73 38.46 -14.55
N ALA A 475 -57.75 37.77 -14.05
CA ALA A 475 -57.64 36.40 -13.57
C ALA A 475 -57.29 35.44 -14.72
N ASP A 476 -57.95 35.57 -15.88
CA ASP A 476 -57.68 34.77 -17.07
C ASP A 476 -56.23 34.94 -17.58
N THR A 477 -55.75 36.18 -17.68
CA THR A 477 -54.35 36.46 -18.05
C THR A 477 -53.34 35.95 -17.02
N THR A 478 -53.66 36.05 -15.73
CA THR A 478 -52.81 35.46 -14.66
C THR A 478 -52.77 33.94 -14.76
N LEU A 479 -53.92 33.31 -15.03
CA LEU A 479 -54.03 31.86 -15.21
C LEU A 479 -53.29 31.39 -16.46
N GLN A 480 -53.38 32.10 -17.59
CA GLN A 480 -52.60 31.82 -18.79
C GLN A 480 -51.09 31.97 -18.57
N THR A 481 -50.68 32.90 -17.69
CA THR A 481 -49.27 33.09 -17.33
C THR A 481 -48.76 31.96 -16.44
N LEU A 482 -49.61 31.46 -15.53
CA LEU A 482 -49.32 30.28 -14.70
C LEU A 482 -49.27 28.99 -15.53
N ASP A 483 -50.16 28.85 -16.51
CA ASP A 483 -50.22 27.71 -17.45
C ASP A 483 -48.92 27.55 -18.26
N ARG A 484 -48.35 28.68 -18.73
CA ARG A 484 -47.04 28.69 -19.42
C ARG A 484 -45.86 28.42 -18.48
N GLY A 485 -45.99 28.70 -17.18
CA GLY A 485 -44.90 28.61 -16.21
C GLY A 485 -44.72 27.23 -15.55
N PHE A 486 -45.80 26.45 -15.42
CA PHE A 486 -45.81 25.20 -14.64
C PHE A 486 -45.95 23.91 -15.48
N GLY A 487 -46.01 24.00 -16.81
CA GLY A 487 -45.94 22.85 -17.71
C GLY A 487 -47.25 22.06 -17.86
N GLN A 488 -47.43 21.44 -19.03
CA GLN A 488 -48.73 20.96 -19.55
C GLN A 488 -49.33 19.68 -18.89
N ASP A 489 -48.78 19.17 -17.77
CA ASP A 489 -49.13 17.82 -17.29
C ASP A 489 -49.46 17.70 -15.78
N SER A 490 -49.98 18.73 -15.12
CA SER A 490 -50.29 18.65 -13.68
C SER A 490 -51.77 18.51 -13.36
N ASN A 491 -52.10 17.60 -12.43
CA ASN A 491 -53.42 17.44 -11.77
C ASN A 491 -54.02 18.77 -11.29
N PHE A 492 -53.19 19.77 -11.05
CA PHE A 492 -53.55 21.13 -10.74
C PHE A 492 -54.47 21.76 -11.81
N GLN A 493 -54.20 21.55 -13.10
CA GLN A 493 -55.04 22.06 -14.18
C GLN A 493 -56.48 21.52 -14.08
N ARG A 494 -56.62 20.23 -13.75
CA ARG A 494 -57.93 19.58 -13.57
C ARG A 494 -58.67 20.13 -12.36
N SER A 495 -57.99 20.28 -11.22
CA SER A 495 -58.58 20.88 -10.02
C SER A 495 -58.98 22.34 -10.23
N LEU A 496 -58.19 23.10 -11.00
CA LEU A 496 -58.45 24.51 -11.27
C LEU A 496 -59.63 24.69 -12.22
N GLN A 497 -59.74 23.86 -13.27
CA GLN A 497 -60.94 23.81 -14.12
C GLN A 497 -62.20 23.46 -13.32
N GLN A 498 -62.10 22.52 -12.36
CA GLN A 498 -63.20 22.17 -11.46
C GLN A 498 -63.61 23.34 -10.56
N ILE A 499 -62.65 24.06 -9.98
CA ILE A 499 -62.94 25.21 -9.12
C ILE A 499 -63.58 26.34 -9.94
N LEU A 500 -63.08 26.60 -11.16
CA LEU A 500 -63.65 27.62 -12.03
C LEU A 500 -65.08 27.28 -12.48
N SER A 501 -65.35 26.02 -12.82
CA SER A 501 -66.70 25.60 -13.20
C SER A 501 -67.67 25.66 -12.00
N GLN A 502 -67.21 25.31 -10.79
CA GLN A 502 -67.98 25.45 -9.55
C GLN A 502 -68.23 26.92 -9.18
N THR A 503 -67.25 27.80 -9.41
CA THR A 503 -67.39 29.24 -9.13
C THR A 503 -68.38 29.88 -10.10
N ASN A 504 -68.32 29.52 -11.38
CA ASN A 504 -69.26 30.04 -12.38
C ASN A 504 -70.70 29.61 -12.08
N SER A 505 -70.92 28.37 -11.67
CA SER A 505 -72.23 27.87 -11.24
C SER A 505 -72.73 28.53 -9.96
N THR A 506 -71.83 28.89 -9.04
CA THR A 506 -72.17 29.64 -7.82
C THR A 506 -72.51 31.12 -8.13
N LEU A 507 -71.84 31.74 -9.10
CA LEU A 507 -72.16 33.10 -9.54
C LEU A 507 -73.51 33.16 -10.26
N LEU A 508 -73.82 32.17 -11.09
CA LEU A 508 -75.12 32.04 -11.75
C LEU A 508 -76.25 31.81 -10.73
N SER A 509 -76.02 31.02 -9.68
CA SER A 509 -77.01 30.81 -8.62
C SER A 509 -77.19 32.05 -7.73
N LEU A 510 -76.11 32.80 -7.44
CA LEU A 510 -76.20 34.10 -6.77
C LEU A 510 -76.94 35.12 -7.62
N GLN A 511 -76.71 35.17 -8.94
CA GLN A 511 -77.42 36.07 -9.85
C GLN A 511 -78.91 35.70 -9.93
N ALA A 512 -79.24 34.40 -9.98
CA ALA A 512 -80.62 33.92 -9.93
C ALA A 512 -81.30 34.28 -8.60
N LEU A 513 -80.61 34.13 -7.48
CA LEU A 513 -81.09 34.54 -6.16
C LEU A 513 -81.31 36.05 -6.09
N THR A 514 -80.37 36.85 -6.59
CA THR A 514 -80.46 38.32 -6.59
C THR A 514 -81.63 38.80 -7.46
N THR A 515 -81.82 38.19 -8.63
CA THR A 515 -82.94 38.49 -9.53
C THR A 515 -84.27 38.10 -8.90
N TYR A 516 -84.32 36.94 -8.24
CA TYR A 516 -85.50 36.47 -7.51
C TYR A 516 -85.87 37.41 -6.34
N LEU A 517 -84.89 37.82 -5.55
CA LEU A 517 -85.09 38.76 -4.43
C LEU A 517 -85.54 40.15 -4.92
N ASN A 518 -85.02 40.63 -6.05
CA ASN A 518 -85.47 41.89 -6.66
C ASN A 518 -86.92 41.82 -7.16
N GLN A 519 -87.34 40.67 -7.69
CA GLN A 519 -88.70 40.50 -8.20
C GLN A 519 -89.70 40.19 -7.08
N HIS A 520 -89.27 39.57 -5.98
CA HIS A 520 -90.11 39.16 -4.86
C HIS A 520 -89.53 39.63 -3.52
N PRO A 521 -89.50 40.94 -3.25
CA PRO A 521 -88.91 41.49 -2.03
C PRO A 521 -89.59 40.97 -0.75
N GLN A 522 -90.88 40.60 -0.80
CA GLN A 522 -91.58 39.98 0.33
C GLN A 522 -91.00 38.61 0.76
N SER A 523 -90.20 37.94 -0.07
CA SER A 523 -89.60 36.64 0.26
C SER A 523 -88.51 36.71 1.34
N LEU A 524 -87.98 37.92 1.64
CA LEU A 524 -87.04 38.17 2.75
C LEU A 524 -87.68 38.05 4.14
N ILE A 525 -88.98 38.33 4.25
CA ILE A 525 -89.71 38.38 5.53
C ILE A 525 -90.52 37.09 5.74
N PHE A 526 -91.16 36.58 4.68
CA PHE A 526 -92.09 35.45 4.79
C PHE A 526 -91.50 34.13 4.27
N GLY A 527 -90.24 34.14 3.82
CA GLY A 527 -89.64 33.01 3.13
C GLY A 527 -90.25 32.79 1.74
N ARG A 528 -89.65 31.85 1.00
CA ARG A 528 -90.08 31.52 -0.36
C ARG A 528 -91.43 30.78 -0.31
N SER A 529 -92.48 31.33 -0.90
CA SER A 529 -93.77 30.64 -1.03
C SER A 529 -93.61 29.42 -1.95
N GLY A 530 -93.51 28.24 -1.36
CA GLY A 530 -93.28 26.99 -2.08
C GLY A 530 -94.50 26.55 -2.88
N ARG A 531 -94.23 26.12 -4.12
CA ARG A 531 -94.96 25.02 -4.75
C ARG A 531 -93.98 23.90 -4.99
#